data_AF-A0A914INH3-F1
#
_entry.id   AF-A0A914INH3-F1
#
_cell.length_a   1.000
_cell.length_b   1.000
_cell.length_c   1.000
_cell.angle_alpha   90.00
_cell.angle_beta   90.00
_cell.angle_gamma   90.00
#
_symmetry.space_group_name_H-M   'P 1'
#
loop_
_entity.id
_entity.type
_entity.pdbx_description
1 polymer ?
#
loop_
_entity_poly.entity_id
_entity_poly.type
_entity_poly.pdbx_seq_one_letter_code
_entity_poly.pdbx_strand_id
1 'polypeptide(L)'
;MSVLGQKIGHLGLFAYWICMYVQLFKSINRLVAIARPLTYRKYFSDKNSKYFILIVVALAGAQSIIYFFPGCGFYFDADSYIWSFDDTDCGEVISEYIDFGYGCTFMAVVVCIDGLTFIYIQKHRAALNKQQKKDIQFFMQAFATSLLLTSDPWIVFCSTSLAWELNHCFDGILMILFNSKLRRNTPVVSSNTTTSKEIMKTQSTKPTTMTRVN
;
A
#
# COMPACT_ATOMS: atom_id res chain seq x y z
N MET A 1 13.17 -29.18 17.15
CA MET A 1 12.23 -28.47 16.25
C MET A 1 10.82 -29.05 16.43
N SER A 2 9.79 -28.20 16.59
CA SER A 2 8.41 -28.69 16.64
C SER A 2 7.85 -28.83 15.22
N VAL A 3 7.31 -30.00 14.88
CA VAL A 3 6.68 -30.26 13.56
C VAL A 3 5.54 -29.26 13.29
N LEU A 4 4.87 -28.81 14.35
CA LEU A 4 3.81 -27.81 14.27
C LEU A 4 4.32 -26.44 13.80
N GLY A 5 5.45 -25.96 14.35
CA GLY A 5 6.03 -24.68 13.96
C GLY A 5 6.42 -24.64 12.49
N GLN A 6 7.00 -25.72 11.98
CA GLN A 6 7.38 -25.83 10.57
C GLN A 6 6.15 -25.81 9.64
N LYS A 7 5.07 -26.53 9.98
CA LYS A 7 3.83 -26.51 9.20
C LYS A 7 3.17 -25.14 9.17
N ILE A 8 3.17 -24.42 10.30
CA ILE A 8 2.65 -23.05 10.37
C ILE A 8 3.53 -22.11 9.53
N GLY A 9 4.85 -22.29 9.57
CA GLY A 9 5.79 -21.54 8.74
C GLY A 9 5.53 -21.70 7.25
N HIS A 10 5.36 -22.94 6.79
CA HIS A 10 5.05 -23.22 5.38
C HIS A 10 3.73 -22.59 4.94
N LEU A 11 2.70 -22.65 5.79
CA LEU A 11 1.42 -21.97 5.52
C LEU A 11 1.58 -20.45 5.47
N GLY A 12 2.39 -19.89 6.36
CA GLY A 12 2.74 -18.46 6.39
C GLY A 12 3.41 -18.01 5.10
N LEU A 13 4.42 -18.76 4.63
CA LEU A 13 5.12 -18.48 3.37
C LEU A 13 4.19 -18.59 2.16
N PHE A 14 3.33 -19.60 2.11
CA PHE A 14 2.34 -19.72 1.04
C PHE A 14 1.39 -18.51 0.99
N ALA A 15 0.90 -18.06 2.15
CA ALA A 15 0.06 -16.85 2.24
C ALA A 15 0.83 -15.59 1.84
N TYR A 16 2.11 -15.48 2.21
CA TYR A 16 3.01 -14.40 1.81
C TYR A 16 3.15 -14.32 0.28
N TRP A 17 3.42 -15.44 -0.38
CA TRP A 17 3.53 -15.49 -1.85
C TRP A 17 2.23 -15.13 -2.56
N ILE A 18 1.08 -15.61 -2.06
CA ILE A 18 -0.23 -15.18 -2.59
C ILE A 18 -0.37 -13.66 -2.46
N CYS A 19 -0.03 -13.10 -1.31
CA CYS A 19 -0.14 -11.66 -1.06
C CYS A 19 0.70 -10.85 -2.06
N MET A 20 1.95 -11.24 -2.29
CA MET A 20 2.85 -10.61 -3.28
C MET A 20 2.25 -10.58 -4.68
N TYR A 21 1.77 -11.72 -5.17
CA TYR A 21 1.20 -11.80 -6.52
C TYR A 21 -0.12 -11.03 -6.65
N VAL A 22 -0.97 -11.09 -5.62
CA VAL A 22 -2.21 -10.30 -5.57
C VAL A 22 -1.90 -8.80 -5.61
N GLN A 23 -0.89 -8.36 -4.86
CA GLN A 23 -0.47 -6.96 -4.80
C GLN A 23 -0.03 -6.44 -6.18
N LEU A 24 0.81 -7.22 -6.88
CA LEU A 24 1.21 -6.90 -8.24
C LEU A 24 0.01 -6.82 -9.19
N PHE A 25 -0.86 -7.83 -9.14
CA PHE A 25 -2.02 -7.90 -10.02
C PHE A 25 -2.99 -6.74 -9.79
N LYS A 26 -3.25 -6.37 -8.53
CA LYS A 26 -4.06 -5.20 -8.17
C LYS A 26 -3.46 -3.91 -8.73
N SER A 27 -2.14 -3.74 -8.62
CA SER A 27 -1.42 -2.57 -9.13
C SER A 27 -1.56 -2.44 -10.65
N ILE A 28 -1.36 -3.54 -11.39
CA ILE A 28 -1.54 -3.59 -12.85
C ILE A 28 -3.00 -3.30 -13.24
N ASN A 29 -3.95 -3.94 -12.56
CA ASN A 29 -5.37 -3.74 -12.80
C ASN A 29 -5.75 -2.26 -12.68
N ARG A 30 -5.27 -1.57 -11.63
CA ARG A 30 -5.48 -0.12 -11.44
C ARG A 30 -4.86 0.70 -12.56
N LEU A 31 -3.60 0.43 -12.91
CA LEU A 31 -2.94 1.16 -14.00
C LEU A 31 -3.73 1.06 -15.30
N VAL A 32 -4.13 -0.15 -15.71
CA VAL A 32 -4.87 -0.38 -16.95
C VAL A 32 -6.26 0.24 -16.89
N ALA A 33 -6.95 0.18 -15.75
CA ALA A 33 -8.27 0.78 -15.57
C ALA A 33 -8.25 2.29 -15.84
N ILE A 34 -7.20 3.00 -15.40
CA ILE A 34 -7.10 4.45 -15.60
C ILE A 34 -6.47 4.80 -16.94
N ALA A 35 -5.37 4.12 -17.30
CA ALA A 35 -4.62 4.45 -18.50
C ALA A 35 -5.41 4.11 -19.77
N ARG A 36 -6.16 3.01 -19.75
CA ARG A 36 -6.84 2.44 -20.94
C ARG A 36 -8.25 1.93 -20.61
N PRO A 37 -9.19 2.82 -20.23
CA PRO A 37 -10.53 2.43 -19.78
C PRO A 37 -11.32 1.65 -20.84
N LEU A 38 -11.12 1.95 -22.13
CA LEU A 38 -11.80 1.27 -23.23
C LEU A 38 -11.36 -0.18 -23.41
N THR A 39 -10.11 -0.50 -23.06
CA THR A 39 -9.55 -1.85 -23.21
C THR A 39 -9.63 -2.64 -21.90
N TYR A 40 -9.75 -1.97 -20.76
CA TYR A 40 -9.87 -2.58 -19.43
C TYR A 40 -10.92 -3.69 -19.38
N ARG A 41 -12.14 -3.42 -19.87
CA ARG A 41 -13.27 -4.37 -19.82
C ARG A 41 -13.05 -5.64 -20.66
N LYS A 42 -12.10 -5.62 -21.60
CA LYS A 42 -11.72 -6.80 -22.41
C LYS A 42 -10.77 -7.72 -21.62
N TYR A 43 -9.81 -7.16 -20.90
CA TYR A 43 -8.78 -7.93 -20.19
C TYR A 43 -9.18 -8.27 -18.75
N PHE A 44 -9.84 -7.35 -18.05
CA PHE A 44 -10.24 -7.48 -16.65
C PHE A 44 -11.78 -7.59 -16.58
N SER A 45 -12.26 -8.82 -16.65
CA SER A 45 -13.66 -9.20 -16.43
C SER A 45 -13.77 -10.15 -15.25
N ASP A 46 -14.96 -10.31 -14.66
CA ASP A 46 -15.16 -11.20 -13.51
C ASP A 46 -14.73 -12.65 -13.80
N LYS A 47 -14.90 -13.10 -15.05
CA LYS A 47 -14.43 -14.42 -15.49
C LYS A 47 -12.90 -14.49 -15.49
N ASN A 48 -12.25 -13.48 -16.06
CA ASN A 48 -10.78 -13.42 -16.10
C ASN A 48 -10.19 -13.28 -14.69
N SER A 49 -10.81 -12.50 -13.80
CA SER A 49 -10.42 -12.38 -12.38
C SER A 49 -10.37 -13.72 -11.66
N LYS A 50 -11.30 -14.64 -11.95
CA LYS A 50 -11.27 -16.00 -11.38
C LYS A 50 -10.07 -16.80 -11.92
N TYR A 51 -9.77 -16.69 -13.21
CA TYR A 51 -8.56 -17.31 -13.78
C TYR A 51 -7.29 -16.74 -13.16
N PHE A 52 -7.23 -15.43 -12.92
CA PHE A 52 -6.09 -14.80 -12.26
C PHE A 52 -5.90 -15.31 -10.82
N ILE A 53 -6.97 -15.46 -10.05
CA ILE A 53 -6.87 -16.05 -8.69
C ILE A 53 -6.28 -17.46 -8.75
N LEU A 54 -6.75 -18.29 -9.70
CA LEU A 54 -6.20 -19.64 -9.88
C LEU A 54 -4.72 -19.61 -10.25
N ILE A 55 -4.31 -18.71 -11.15
CA ILE A 55 -2.90 -18.55 -11.54
C ILE A 55 -2.06 -18.13 -10.33
N VAL A 56 -2.52 -17.16 -9.53
CA VAL A 56 -1.82 -16.68 -8.33
C VAL A 56 -1.62 -17.81 -7.33
N VAL A 57 -2.67 -18.56 -7.03
CA VAL A 57 -2.61 -19.68 -6.10
C VAL A 57 -1.69 -20.79 -6.63
N ALA A 58 -1.73 -21.08 -7.93
CA ALA A 58 -0.85 -22.07 -8.55
C ALA A 58 0.63 -21.66 -8.51
N LEU A 59 0.94 -20.39 -8.80
CA LEU A 59 2.30 -19.86 -8.73
C LEU A 59 2.82 -19.86 -7.30
N ALA A 60 2.02 -19.41 -6.34
CA ALA A 60 2.37 -19.46 -4.91
C ALA A 60 2.59 -20.90 -4.45
N GLY A 61 1.73 -21.83 -4.88
CA GLY A 61 1.87 -23.25 -4.57
C GLY A 61 3.17 -23.81 -5.13
N ALA A 62 3.49 -23.53 -6.40
CA ALA A 62 4.73 -23.97 -7.04
C ALA A 62 5.97 -23.41 -6.32
N GLN A 63 5.95 -22.13 -5.95
CA GLN A 63 7.02 -21.49 -5.20
C GLN A 63 7.17 -22.12 -3.81
N SER A 64 6.06 -22.44 -3.14
CA SER A 64 6.08 -23.04 -1.81
C SER A 64 6.60 -24.48 -1.76
N ILE A 65 6.72 -25.18 -2.89
CA ILE A 65 7.26 -26.54 -2.93
C ILE A 65 8.71 -26.59 -2.41
N ILE A 66 9.49 -25.52 -2.63
CA ILE A 66 10.92 -25.50 -2.27
C ILE A 66 11.14 -25.69 -0.75
N TYR A 67 10.21 -25.21 0.08
CA TYR A 67 10.32 -25.30 1.54
C TYR A 67 10.05 -26.71 2.10
N PHE A 68 9.57 -27.64 1.26
CA PHE A 68 9.35 -29.02 1.67
C PHE A 68 10.60 -29.90 1.49
N PHE A 69 11.65 -29.39 0.84
CA PHE A 69 12.91 -30.12 0.70
C PHE A 69 13.70 -30.13 2.03
N PRO A 70 14.43 -31.22 2.33
CA PRO A 70 15.26 -31.29 3.53
C PRO A 70 16.31 -30.17 3.56
N GLY A 71 16.42 -29.45 4.68
CA GLY A 71 17.35 -28.31 4.85
C GLY A 71 16.84 -26.98 4.29
N CYS A 72 15.66 -26.95 3.67
CA CYS A 72 15.05 -25.75 3.11
C CYS A 72 13.87 -25.26 3.96
N GLY A 73 13.74 -25.76 5.19
CA GLY A 73 12.61 -25.53 6.06
C GLY A 73 12.54 -24.10 6.57
N PHE A 74 11.33 -23.68 6.94
CA PHE A 74 11.07 -22.42 7.62
C PHE A 74 10.33 -22.70 8.92
N TYR A 75 10.88 -22.24 10.04
CA TYR A 75 10.37 -22.57 11.37
C TYR A 75 10.40 -21.37 12.30
N PHE A 76 9.61 -21.46 13.36
CA PHE A 76 9.64 -20.51 14.45
C PHE A 76 10.71 -20.93 15.46
N ASP A 77 11.72 -20.09 15.64
CA ASP A 77 12.72 -20.24 16.69
C ASP A 77 12.17 -19.65 18.00
N ALA A 78 11.98 -20.51 18.99
CA ALA A 78 11.41 -20.14 20.28
C ALA A 78 12.40 -19.38 21.17
N ASP A 79 13.70 -19.50 20.92
CA ASP A 79 14.74 -18.86 21.73
C ASP A 79 14.92 -17.39 21.31
N SER A 80 14.90 -17.13 20.00
CA SER A 80 15.00 -15.78 19.43
C SER A 80 13.64 -15.11 19.15
N TYR A 81 12.52 -15.84 19.27
CA TYR A 81 11.17 -15.40 18.93
C TYR A 81 11.02 -14.90 17.47
N ILE A 82 11.82 -15.46 16.56
CA ILE A 82 11.87 -15.05 15.16
C ILE A 82 11.57 -16.26 14.28
N TRP A 83 11.02 -16.00 13.09
CA TRP A 83 10.92 -17.00 12.06
C TRP A 83 12.23 -17.07 11.26
N SER A 84 12.81 -18.26 11.18
CA SER A 84 14.12 -18.48 10.59
C SER A 84 14.08 -19.60 9.57
N PHE A 85 14.95 -19.50 8.58
CA PHE A 85 15.24 -20.58 7.66
C PHE A 85 16.25 -21.55 8.30
N ASP A 86 16.24 -22.80 7.87
CA ASP A 86 17.24 -23.80 8.29
C ASP A 86 18.67 -23.28 8.01
N ASP A 87 19.57 -23.49 8.98
CA ASP A 87 20.99 -23.14 8.88
C ASP A 87 21.75 -24.16 8.02
N THR A 88 21.38 -24.22 6.74
CA THR A 88 22.02 -25.04 5.71
C THR A 88 22.18 -24.22 4.43
N ASP A 89 23.03 -24.66 3.51
CA ASP A 89 23.22 -24.02 2.20
C ASP A 89 21.87 -23.74 1.48
N CYS A 90 20.89 -24.64 1.63
CA CYS A 90 19.57 -24.42 1.01
C CYS A 90 18.80 -23.28 1.68
N GLY A 91 18.76 -23.25 3.01
CA GLY A 91 18.04 -22.23 3.76
C GLY A 91 18.64 -20.85 3.59
N GLU A 92 19.98 -20.74 3.50
CA GLU A 92 20.68 -19.49 3.22
C GLU A 92 20.35 -18.96 1.81
N VAL A 93 20.44 -19.81 0.78
CA VAL A 93 20.08 -19.43 -0.60
C VAL A 93 18.61 -19.00 -0.70
N ILE A 94 17.71 -19.71 -0.02
CA ILE A 94 16.30 -19.36 0.01
C ILE A 94 16.08 -18.01 0.72
N SER A 95 16.70 -17.80 1.87
CA SER A 95 16.55 -16.56 2.63
C SER A 95 17.04 -15.35 1.83
N GLU A 96 18.23 -15.44 1.23
CA GLU A 96 18.85 -14.32 0.53
C GLU A 96 18.21 -14.05 -0.84
N TYR A 97 18.07 -15.07 -1.68
CA TYR A 97 17.63 -14.86 -3.06
C TYR A 97 16.12 -14.93 -3.20
N ILE A 98 15.50 -15.93 -2.58
CA ILE A 98 14.08 -16.23 -2.78
C ILE A 98 13.19 -15.37 -1.89
N ASP A 99 13.52 -15.20 -0.61
CA ASP A 99 12.70 -14.38 0.28
C ASP A 99 13.06 -12.90 0.12
N PHE A 100 14.31 -12.54 0.41
CA PHE A 100 14.76 -11.15 0.41
C PHE A 100 14.87 -10.57 -1.00
N GLY A 101 15.67 -11.17 -1.90
CA GLY A 101 15.92 -10.63 -3.23
C GLY A 101 14.66 -10.52 -4.11
N TYR A 102 13.88 -11.60 -4.18
CA TYR A 102 12.60 -11.61 -4.90
C TYR A 102 11.58 -10.68 -4.23
N GLY A 103 11.48 -10.67 -2.89
CA GLY A 103 10.60 -9.77 -2.16
C GLY A 103 10.88 -8.29 -2.45
N CYS A 104 12.15 -7.88 -2.39
CA CYS A 104 12.58 -6.52 -2.75
C CYS A 104 12.25 -6.17 -4.20
N THR A 105 12.48 -7.11 -5.13
CA THR A 105 12.19 -6.91 -6.56
C THR A 105 10.69 -6.71 -6.80
N PHE A 106 9.84 -7.55 -6.18
CA PHE A 106 8.39 -7.43 -6.26
C PHE A 106 7.90 -6.10 -5.70
N MET A 107 8.39 -5.70 -4.54
CA MET A 107 8.06 -4.41 -3.92
C MET A 107 8.44 -3.24 -4.83
N ALA A 108 9.65 -3.23 -5.40
CA ALA A 108 10.09 -2.19 -6.31
C ALA A 108 9.17 -2.09 -7.55
N VAL A 109 8.82 -3.22 -8.17
CA VAL A 109 7.93 -3.26 -9.33
C VAL A 109 6.53 -2.73 -8.99
N VAL A 110 5.95 -3.17 -7.87
CA VAL A 110 4.64 -2.71 -7.39
C VAL A 110 4.65 -1.20 -7.20
N VAL A 111 5.64 -0.68 -6.46
CA VAL A 111 5.79 0.75 -6.20
C VAL A 111 5.95 1.54 -7.49
N CYS A 112 6.73 1.05 -8.45
CA CYS A 112 6.86 1.70 -9.75
C CYS A 112 5.52 1.78 -10.49
N ILE A 113 4.77 0.67 -10.56
CA ILE A 113 3.45 0.63 -11.23
C ILE A 113 2.47 1.59 -10.55
N ASP A 114 2.45 1.60 -9.23
CA ASP A 114 1.57 2.45 -8.45
C ASP A 114 1.97 3.93 -8.53
N GLY A 115 3.26 4.24 -8.55
CA GLY A 115 3.79 5.57 -8.83
C GLY A 115 3.37 6.07 -10.21
N LEU A 116 3.46 5.22 -11.24
CA LEU A 116 2.98 5.54 -12.60
C LEU A 116 1.47 5.78 -12.61
N THR A 117 0.72 4.93 -11.93
CA THR A 117 -0.74 5.06 -11.77
C THR A 117 -1.08 6.40 -11.13
N PHE A 118 -0.39 6.75 -10.05
CA PHE A 118 -0.56 8.01 -9.34
C PHE A 118 -0.23 9.21 -10.23
N ILE A 119 0.91 9.21 -10.95
CA ILE A 119 1.26 10.28 -11.90
C ILE A 119 0.18 10.44 -12.96
N TYR A 120 -0.35 9.33 -13.50
CA TYR A 120 -1.39 9.37 -14.51
C TYR A 120 -2.69 9.98 -13.96
N ILE A 121 -3.10 9.60 -12.73
CA ILE A 121 -4.22 10.23 -12.02
C ILE A 121 -3.98 11.72 -11.87
N GLN A 122 -2.80 12.13 -11.41
CA GLN A 122 -2.51 13.54 -11.16
C GLN A 122 -2.44 14.35 -12.45
N LYS A 123 -1.99 13.79 -13.57
CA LYS A 123 -2.08 14.47 -14.88
C LYS A 123 -3.53 14.68 -15.32
N HIS A 124 -4.39 13.67 -15.14
CA HIS A 124 -5.82 13.79 -15.45
C HIS A 124 -6.57 14.68 -14.44
N ARG A 125 -6.10 14.77 -13.19
CA ARG A 125 -6.63 15.67 -12.15
C ARG A 125 -6.02 17.06 -12.17
N ALA A 126 -4.85 17.31 -12.74
CA ALA A 126 -4.22 18.64 -12.82
C ALA A 126 -4.96 19.60 -13.76
N ALA A 127 -5.93 19.12 -14.53
CA ALA A 127 -7.00 19.94 -15.09
C ALA A 127 -7.94 20.55 -14.00
N LEU A 128 -7.77 20.16 -12.73
CA LEU A 128 -8.58 20.50 -11.55
C LEU A 128 -7.67 20.68 -10.29
N ASN A 129 -7.07 21.87 -10.13
CA ASN A 129 -6.52 22.50 -8.90
C ASN A 129 -5.09 22.20 -8.36
N LYS A 130 -4.43 23.30 -7.95
CA LYS A 130 -3.01 23.52 -7.61
C LYS A 130 -2.57 23.03 -6.20
N GLN A 131 -3.49 22.54 -5.38
CA GLN A 131 -3.23 22.17 -3.97
C GLN A 131 -2.51 20.81 -3.80
N GLN A 132 -2.59 19.91 -4.79
CA GLN A 132 -2.08 18.53 -4.70
C GLN A 132 -0.55 18.38 -4.73
N LYS A 133 0.21 19.46 -4.96
CA LYS A 133 1.67 19.38 -5.19
C LYS A 133 2.50 19.20 -3.90
N LYS A 134 1.98 19.65 -2.74
CA LYS A 134 2.65 19.53 -1.44
C LYS A 134 2.53 18.13 -0.82
N ASP A 135 1.38 17.48 -0.98
CA ASP A 135 1.15 16.14 -0.42
C ASP A 135 2.05 15.06 -1.07
N ILE A 136 2.46 15.27 -2.31
CA ILE A 136 3.35 14.37 -3.08
C ILE A 136 4.79 14.44 -2.57
N GLN A 137 5.26 15.65 -2.21
CA GLN A 137 6.64 15.83 -1.76
C GLN A 137 6.86 15.14 -0.40
N PHE A 138 5.88 15.23 0.50
CA PHE A 138 5.93 14.51 1.78
C PHE A 138 5.88 12.98 1.61
N PHE A 139 5.13 12.46 0.64
CA PHE A 139 5.07 11.03 0.35
C PHE A 139 6.38 10.49 -0.26
N MET A 140 6.93 11.18 -1.26
CA MET A 140 8.24 10.82 -1.84
C MET A 140 9.36 10.91 -0.79
N GLN A 141 9.26 11.85 0.14
CA GLN A 141 10.19 12.00 1.25
C GLN A 141 10.07 10.83 2.25
N ALA A 142 8.86 10.44 2.65
CA ALA A 142 8.67 9.28 3.53
C ALA A 142 9.19 7.98 2.89
N PHE A 143 8.94 7.81 1.59
CA PHE A 143 9.41 6.66 0.83
C PHE A 143 10.94 6.60 0.70
N ALA A 144 11.58 7.72 0.34
CA ALA A 144 13.05 7.80 0.26
C ALA A 144 13.70 7.59 1.63
N THR A 145 13.04 8.02 2.71
CA THR A 145 13.53 7.84 4.07
C THR A 145 13.46 6.36 4.50
N SER A 146 12.42 5.62 4.13
CA SER A 146 12.34 4.18 4.40
C SER A 146 13.38 3.36 3.64
N LEU A 147 13.78 3.79 2.44
CA LEU A 147 14.76 3.08 1.60
C LEU A 147 16.22 3.33 2.03
N LEU A 148 16.48 4.40 2.78
CA LEU A 148 17.83 4.83 3.16
C LEU A 148 18.26 4.42 4.57
N LEU A 149 17.47 3.62 5.30
CA LEU A 149 17.78 3.25 6.68
C LEU A 149 18.69 2.02 6.79
N THR A 150 19.63 2.13 7.73
CA THR A 150 20.95 1.51 7.78
C THR A 150 21.00 0.12 8.42
N SER A 151 22.23 -0.43 8.36
CA SER A 151 22.83 -1.71 8.77
C SER A 151 22.58 -2.28 10.18
N ASP A 152 21.45 -2.00 10.82
CA ASP A 152 21.07 -2.69 12.06
C ASP A 152 19.97 -3.72 11.76
N PRO A 153 20.10 -5.00 12.16
CA PRO A 153 19.11 -6.04 11.90
C PRO A 153 17.69 -5.66 12.35
N TRP A 154 17.56 -4.92 13.45
CA TRP A 154 16.27 -4.46 13.96
C TRP A 154 15.70 -3.29 13.15
N ILE A 155 16.56 -2.44 12.60
CA ILE A 155 16.14 -1.35 11.72
C ILE A 155 15.74 -1.91 10.36
N VAL A 156 16.46 -2.90 9.83
CA VAL A 156 16.09 -3.60 8.58
C VAL A 156 14.76 -4.37 8.77
N PHE A 157 14.60 -5.09 9.87
CA PHE A 157 13.36 -5.79 10.19
C PHE A 157 12.16 -4.82 10.34
N CYS A 158 12.32 -3.75 11.14
CA CYS A 158 11.28 -2.75 11.33
C CYS A 158 10.98 -1.98 10.04
N SER A 159 11.98 -1.58 9.27
CA SER A 159 11.78 -0.85 8.02
C SER A 159 11.14 -1.74 6.94
N THR A 160 11.52 -3.01 6.84
CA THR A 160 10.91 -3.97 5.91
C THR A 160 9.45 -4.24 6.30
N SER A 161 9.17 -4.46 7.59
CA SER A 161 7.82 -4.64 8.10
C SER A 161 6.96 -3.39 7.90
N LEU A 162 7.51 -2.19 8.20
CA LEU A 162 6.80 -0.93 7.97
C LEU A 162 6.60 -0.64 6.50
N ALA A 163 7.55 -0.96 5.62
CA ALA A 163 7.38 -0.84 4.18
C ALA A 163 6.24 -1.73 3.67
N TRP A 164 6.13 -2.95 4.21
CA TRP A 164 5.04 -3.86 3.93
C TRP A 164 3.67 -3.29 4.35
N GLU A 165 3.55 -2.82 5.59
CA GLU A 165 2.32 -2.22 6.10
C GLU A 165 1.94 -0.91 5.39
N LEU A 166 2.93 -0.08 5.06
CA LEU A 166 2.73 1.16 4.30
C LEU A 166 2.23 0.87 2.88
N ASN A 167 2.72 -0.19 2.24
CA ASN A 167 2.23 -0.62 0.94
C ASN A 167 0.75 -1.05 1.01
N HIS A 168 0.34 -1.79 2.03
CA HIS A 168 -1.08 -2.14 2.26
C HIS A 168 -1.95 -0.91 2.57
N CYS A 169 -1.43 0.02 3.36
CA CYS A 169 -2.08 1.30 3.64
C CYS A 169 -2.28 2.12 2.35
N PHE A 170 -1.25 2.18 1.51
CA PHE A 170 -1.28 2.87 0.23
C PHE A 170 -2.34 2.28 -0.72
N ASP A 171 -2.46 0.96 -0.74
CA ASP A 171 -3.53 0.25 -1.44
C ASP A 171 -4.94 0.68 -1.01
N GLY A 172 -5.14 0.87 0.31
CA GLY A 172 -6.38 1.41 0.88
C GLY A 172 -6.65 2.85 0.45
N ILE A 173 -5.61 3.71 0.48
CA ILE A 173 -5.71 5.11 0.03
C ILE A 173 -6.09 5.18 -1.45
N LEU A 174 -5.44 4.39 -2.31
CA LEU A 174 -5.77 4.33 -3.74
C LEU A 174 -7.22 3.88 -3.98
N MET A 175 -7.70 2.88 -3.24
CA MET A 175 -9.10 2.44 -3.35
C MET A 175 -10.09 3.58 -3.04
N ILE A 176 -9.85 4.34 -1.97
CA ILE A 176 -10.70 5.49 -1.59
C ILE A 176 -10.63 6.58 -2.65
N LEU A 177 -9.44 6.86 -3.19
CA LEU A 177 -9.26 7.87 -4.24
C LEU A 177 -9.99 7.52 -5.54
N PHE A 178 -10.12 6.23 -5.85
CA PHE A 178 -10.82 5.72 -7.02
C PHE A 178 -12.32 5.61 -6.83
N ASN A 179 -12.78 5.26 -5.64
CA ASN A 179 -14.19 5.07 -5.38
C ASN A 179 -14.85 6.40 -5.01
N SER A 180 -15.25 7.15 -6.02
CA SER A 180 -15.99 8.41 -5.88
C SER A 180 -17.29 8.27 -5.06
N LYS A 181 -17.87 7.05 -4.99
CA LYS A 181 -19.04 6.76 -4.14
C LYS A 181 -18.68 6.63 -2.66
N LEU A 182 -17.53 6.04 -2.32
CA LEU A 182 -17.04 6.00 -0.93
C LEU A 182 -16.66 7.40 -0.45
N ARG A 183 -16.01 8.21 -1.31
CA ARG A 183 -15.64 9.59 -0.97
C ARG A 183 -16.83 10.50 -0.62
N ARG A 184 -18.01 10.21 -1.20
CA ARG A 184 -19.25 10.95 -0.94
C ARG A 184 -19.88 10.58 0.42
N ASN A 185 -19.53 9.42 0.97
CA ASN A 185 -20.10 8.88 2.21
C ASN A 185 -19.11 8.88 3.38
N THR A 186 -17.82 9.08 3.15
CA THR A 186 -16.88 9.40 4.23
C THR A 186 -17.23 10.79 4.79
N PRO A 187 -17.62 10.90 6.07
CA PRO A 187 -17.80 12.20 6.68
C PRO A 187 -16.46 12.91 6.65
N VAL A 188 -16.36 13.96 5.84
CA VAL A 188 -15.29 14.94 5.97
C VAL A 188 -15.44 15.47 7.39
N VAL A 189 -14.52 15.12 8.29
CA VAL A 189 -14.35 15.85 9.54
C VAL A 189 -13.92 17.24 9.12
N SER A 190 -14.91 18.11 8.91
CA SER A 190 -14.67 19.52 8.69
C SER A 190 -14.12 20.04 10.01
N SER A 191 -12.81 20.28 10.03
CA SER A 191 -12.21 21.17 11.01
C SER A 191 -12.90 22.51 10.85
N ASN A 192 -13.96 22.74 11.63
CA ASN A 192 -14.66 24.01 11.72
C ASN A 192 -13.68 25.01 12.35
N THR A 193 -12.90 25.68 11.51
CA THR A 193 -12.08 26.81 11.94
C THR A 193 -12.36 28.00 11.03
N THR A 194 -13.63 28.38 10.86
CA THR A 194 -13.97 29.72 10.36
C THR A 194 -15.38 30.19 10.74
N THR A 195 -15.85 29.94 11.96
CA THR A 195 -17.08 30.60 12.48
C THR A 195 -16.75 31.41 13.72
N SER A 196 -15.90 32.44 13.58
CA SER A 196 -15.69 33.43 14.65
C SER A 196 -15.24 34.81 14.16
N LYS A 197 -15.11 35.06 12.84
CA LYS A 197 -14.70 36.39 12.33
C LYS A 197 -15.82 37.25 11.75
N GLU A 198 -17.03 36.72 11.56
CA GLU A 198 -18.17 37.54 11.10
C GLU A 198 -19.02 38.14 12.22
N ILE A 199 -18.94 37.65 13.45
CA ILE A 199 -19.81 38.14 14.55
C ILE A 199 -19.25 39.41 15.22
N MET A 200 -17.97 39.75 15.05
CA MET A 200 -17.36 40.95 15.68
C MET A 200 -17.34 42.22 14.83
N LYS A 201 -17.78 42.18 13.55
CA LYS A 201 -17.86 43.40 12.72
C LYS A 201 -19.24 44.08 12.73
N THR A 202 -20.27 43.45 13.30
CA THR A 202 -21.66 43.95 13.26
C THR A 202 -22.07 44.73 14.52
N GLN A 203 -21.14 45.05 15.43
CA GLN A 203 -21.44 45.81 16.66
C GLN A 203 -20.80 47.22 16.73
N SER A 204 -20.13 47.69 15.68
CA SER A 204 -19.52 49.03 15.68
C SER A 204 -19.88 49.82 14.42
N THR A 205 -21.15 50.22 14.32
CA THR A 205 -21.57 51.44 13.60
C THR A 205 -23.05 51.71 13.90
N LYS A 206 -23.31 52.57 14.88
CA LYS A 206 -24.62 53.21 15.05
C LYS A 206 -24.37 54.72 15.13
N PRO A 207 -24.70 55.51 14.10
CA PRO A 207 -24.82 56.96 14.23
C PRO A 207 -26.30 57.35 14.36
N THR A 208 -26.56 58.10 15.42
CA THR A 208 -27.74 58.89 15.70
C THR A 208 -27.96 59.96 14.63
N THR A 209 -29.19 60.16 14.14
CA THR A 209 -29.61 61.49 13.66
C THR A 209 -31.10 61.70 13.92
N MET A 210 -31.38 62.71 14.75
CA MET A 210 -32.70 63.32 14.90
C MET A 210 -33.13 64.02 13.61
N THR A 211 -34.41 64.04 13.30
CA THR A 211 -35.09 65.26 12.83
C THR A 211 -36.59 65.21 13.11
N ARG A 212 -37.12 66.39 13.39
CA ARG A 212 -38.40 66.78 13.97
C ARG A 212 -39.33 67.33 12.86
N VAL A 213 -40.60 67.53 13.22
CA VAL A 213 -41.60 68.47 12.66
C VAL A 213 -42.41 67.96 11.45
N ASN A 214 -43.66 67.56 11.69
CA ASN A 214 -44.88 68.40 11.52
C ASN A 214 -46.06 67.69 12.20
#